data_AF-A0A259BAW1-F1
#
_entry.id   AF-A0A259BAW1-F1
#
_cell.length_a   1.000
_cell.length_b   1.000
_cell.length_c   1.000
_cell.angle_alpha   90.00
_cell.angle_beta   90.00
_cell.angle_gamma   90.00
#
_symmetry.space_group_name_H-M   'P 1'
#
loop_
_entity.id
_entity.type
_entity.pdbx_description
1 polymer ?
#
loop_
_entity_poly.entity_id
_entity_poly.type
_entity_poly.pdbx_seq_one_letter_code
_entity_poly.pdbx_strand_id
1 'polypeptide(L)'
;MAGVLEALAGTGTISINGGIISALRSATFNHQDGSVHIGNAKISAPVLNTGGTGSGTTVIGGNTELRSAGTSIQIGHGASIVITGNAGIKQT
;
A
#
# COMPACT_ATOMS: atom_id res chain seq x y z
N MET A 1 18.89 -7.60 10.40
CA MET A 1 18.51 -6.84 9.18
C MET A 1 17.00 -6.73 9.15
N ALA A 2 16.45 -5.53 8.87
CA ALA A 2 15.01 -5.38 8.70
C ALA A 2 14.59 -5.82 7.29
N GLY A 3 13.44 -6.50 7.18
CA GLY A 3 12.95 -7.09 5.94
C GLY A 3 12.44 -6.06 4.94
N VAL A 4 12.32 -6.47 3.68
CA VAL A 4 11.64 -5.72 2.62
C VAL A 4 10.37 -6.47 2.25
N LEU A 5 9.26 -5.76 2.07
CA LEU A 5 8.03 -6.31 1.51
C LEU A 5 7.80 -5.72 0.12
N GLU A 6 7.69 -6.58 -0.89
CA GLU A 6 7.32 -6.20 -2.25
C GLU A 6 6.09 -7.02 -2.67
N ALA A 7 5.00 -6.31 -2.90
CA ALA A 7 3.74 -6.83 -3.39
C ALA A 7 3.51 -6.28 -4.81
N LEU A 8 3.80 -7.09 -5.82
CA LEU A 8 3.73 -6.73 -7.23
C LEU A 8 2.59 -7.52 -7.90
N ALA A 9 1.51 -6.84 -8.28
CA ALA A 9 0.29 -7.53 -8.69
C ALA A 9 0.35 -8.10 -10.12
N GLY A 10 1.34 -7.76 -10.95
CA GLY A 10 1.45 -8.23 -12.34
C GLY A 10 0.20 -7.88 -13.14
N THR A 11 -0.61 -8.88 -13.44
CA THR A 11 -1.96 -8.76 -14.02
C THR A 11 -3.06 -9.31 -13.10
N GLY A 12 -2.69 -9.79 -11.91
CA GLY A 12 -3.58 -10.39 -10.91
C GLY A 12 -3.97 -9.42 -9.80
N THR A 13 -4.47 -9.98 -8.70
CA THR A 13 -4.93 -9.19 -7.54
C THR A 13 -4.16 -9.57 -6.29
N ILE A 14 -3.67 -8.56 -5.57
CA ILE A 14 -3.17 -8.68 -4.20
C ILE A 14 -4.20 -8.06 -3.26
N SER A 15 -4.63 -8.80 -2.25
CA SER A 15 -5.54 -8.29 -1.23
C SER A 15 -4.94 -8.47 0.16
N ILE A 16 -4.88 -7.37 0.90
CA ILE A 16 -4.50 -7.30 2.30
C ILE A 16 -5.74 -6.82 3.05
N ASN A 17 -6.31 -7.68 3.87
CA ASN A 17 -7.47 -7.38 4.67
C ASN A 17 -7.19 -7.71 6.14
N GLY A 18 -7.02 -6.70 6.97
CA GLY A 18 -6.58 -6.90 8.34
C GLY A 18 -5.06 -7.01 8.47
N GLY A 19 -4.59 -6.96 9.72
CA GLY A 19 -3.20 -7.30 10.08
C GLY A 19 -2.31 -6.10 10.39
N ILE A 20 -1.18 -6.40 11.03
CA ILE A 20 -0.13 -5.46 11.36
C ILE A 20 1.15 -5.91 10.65
N ILE A 21 1.65 -5.09 9.74
CA ILE A 21 2.92 -5.31 9.05
C ILE A 21 3.88 -4.21 9.53
N SER A 22 4.93 -4.60 10.25
CA SER A 22 5.88 -3.65 10.86
C SER A 22 7.30 -4.21 10.86
N ALA A 23 8.25 -3.46 11.43
CA ALA A 23 9.67 -3.82 11.45
C ALA A 23 10.29 -4.06 10.07
N LEU A 24 9.71 -3.44 9.04
CA LEU A 24 10.24 -3.43 7.68
C LEU A 24 11.24 -2.29 7.51
N ARG A 25 12.22 -2.48 6.63
CA ARG A 25 13.05 -1.39 6.08
C ARG A 25 12.26 -0.58 5.05
N SER A 26 11.46 -1.27 4.24
CA SER A 26 10.61 -0.67 3.21
C SER A 26 9.45 -1.59 2.85
N ALA A 27 8.35 -1.00 2.40
CA ALA A 27 7.23 -1.73 1.80
C ALA A 27 6.80 -1.07 0.49
N THR A 28 6.61 -1.88 -0.54
CA THR A 28 6.13 -1.45 -1.86
C THR A 28 4.92 -2.28 -2.26
N PHE A 29 3.85 -1.59 -2.65
CA PHE A 29 2.60 -2.16 -3.15
C PHE A 29 2.33 -1.60 -4.55
N ASN A 30 2.75 -2.34 -5.58
CA ASN A 30 2.69 -1.93 -6.98
C ASN A 30 1.61 -2.72 -7.71
N HIS A 31 0.60 -2.02 -8.24
CA HIS A 31 -0.48 -2.67 -8.97
C HIS A 31 -0.12 -3.12 -10.39
N GLN A 32 0.98 -2.66 -11.00
CA GLN A 32 1.37 -3.03 -12.38
C GLN A 32 0.19 -2.90 -13.37
N ASP A 33 -0.26 -3.97 -14.01
CA ASP A 33 -1.48 -3.99 -14.81
C ASP A 33 -2.64 -4.72 -14.10
N GLY A 34 -2.44 -5.13 -12.85
CA GLY A 34 -3.39 -5.79 -11.98
C GLY A 34 -3.99 -4.86 -10.91
N SER A 35 -4.32 -5.41 -9.75
CA SER A 35 -4.92 -4.65 -8.65
C SER A 35 -4.32 -4.96 -7.28
N VAL A 36 -4.25 -3.92 -6.45
CA VAL A 36 -3.86 -4.05 -5.04
C VAL A 36 -4.97 -3.46 -4.17
N HIS A 37 -5.53 -4.25 -3.27
CA HIS A 37 -6.50 -3.81 -2.28
C HIS A 37 -5.91 -3.91 -0.87
N ILE A 38 -5.88 -2.81 -0.14
CA ILE A 38 -5.42 -2.74 1.25
C ILE A 38 -6.58 -2.22 2.09
N GLY A 39 -7.02 -2.98 3.09
CA GLY A 39 -8.14 -2.61 3.96
C GLY A 39 -7.94 -3.12 5.38
N ASN A 40 -8.47 -2.41 6.37
CA ASN A 40 -8.42 -2.80 7.79
C ASN A 40 -7.00 -3.09 8.32
N ALA A 41 -5.95 -2.53 7.72
CA ALA A 41 -4.57 -2.90 7.99
C ALA A 41 -3.74 -1.77 8.63
N LYS A 42 -2.71 -2.13 9.39
CA LYS A 42 -1.70 -1.18 9.89
C LYS A 42 -0.33 -1.55 9.33
N ILE A 43 0.21 -0.72 8.46
CA ILE A 43 1.46 -0.99 7.75
C ILE A 43 2.47 0.10 8.10
N SER A 44 3.65 -0.30 8.58
CA SER A 44 4.70 0.63 8.99
C SER A 44 6.07 0.21 8.47
N ALA A 45 6.71 1.11 7.73
CA ALA A 45 8.07 0.96 7.22
C ALA A 45 8.66 2.36 6.99
N PRO A 46 9.96 2.62 7.24
CA PRO A 46 10.58 3.92 6.99
C PRO A 46 10.29 4.49 5.60
N VAL A 47 10.26 3.63 4.57
CA VAL A 47 9.85 3.97 3.21
C VAL A 47 8.63 3.15 2.82
N LEU A 48 7.55 3.82 2.42
CA LEU A 48 6.33 3.19 1.91
C LEU A 48 6.00 3.72 0.52
N ASN A 49 5.81 2.81 -0.42
CA ASN A 49 5.34 3.11 -1.77
C ASN A 49 4.02 2.37 -2.02
N THR A 50 2.98 3.10 -2.40
CA THR A 50 1.66 2.56 -2.75
C THR A 50 1.21 3.15 -4.08
N GLY A 51 0.59 2.33 -4.92
CA GLY A 51 0.41 2.70 -6.32
C GLY A 51 1.58 2.19 -7.15
N GLY A 52 1.45 2.26 -8.46
CA GLY A 52 2.16 1.34 -9.33
C GLY A 52 2.55 1.94 -10.66
N THR A 53 3.39 1.18 -11.34
CA THR A 53 3.62 1.33 -12.77
C THR A 53 2.44 0.73 -13.53
N GLY A 54 2.24 1.06 -14.81
CA GLY A 54 1.27 0.37 -15.65
C GLY A 54 -0.14 0.97 -15.61
N SER A 55 -1.14 0.16 -15.94
CA SER A 55 -2.53 0.58 -16.11
C SER A 55 -3.48 0.14 -14.99
N GLY A 56 -2.94 -0.55 -13.97
CA GLY A 56 -3.69 -1.17 -12.88
C GLY A 56 -4.28 -0.18 -11.88
N THR A 57 -4.71 -0.73 -10.73
CA THR A 57 -5.36 0.06 -9.67
C THR A 57 -4.95 -0.37 -8.28
N THR A 58 -4.63 0.61 -7.42
CA THR A 58 -4.51 0.41 -5.97
C THR A 58 -5.69 1.05 -5.26
N VAL A 59 -6.35 0.29 -4.38
CA VAL A 59 -7.40 0.78 -3.50
C VAL A 59 -6.94 0.63 -2.06
N ILE A 60 -6.86 1.74 -1.33
CA ILE A 60 -6.63 1.76 0.12
C ILE A 60 -7.98 2.07 0.76
N GLY A 61 -8.63 1.06 1.30
CA GLY A 61 -9.95 1.15 1.94
C GLY A 61 -9.89 1.53 3.42
N GLY A 62 -11.07 1.71 4.01
CA GLY A 62 -11.24 2.19 5.37
C GLY A 62 -10.58 1.35 6.46
N ASN A 63 -10.43 1.98 7.63
CA ASN A 63 -9.74 1.45 8.80
C ASN A 63 -8.28 1.07 8.53
N THR A 64 -7.60 1.80 7.64
CA THR A 64 -6.22 1.52 7.23
C THR A 64 -5.28 2.64 7.66
N GLU A 65 -4.11 2.27 8.20
CA GLU A 65 -3.03 3.17 8.56
C GLU A 65 -1.75 2.78 7.78
N LEU A 66 -1.20 3.73 7.03
CA LEU A 66 0.11 3.62 6.35
C LEU A 66 1.09 4.62 6.95
N ARG A 67 2.15 4.14 7.60
CA ARG A 67 3.07 4.98 8.39
C ARG A 67 4.53 4.84 7.97
N SER A 68 5.13 5.96 7.55
CA SER A 68 6.56 6.06 7.22
C SER A 68 7.37 6.75 8.30
N ALA A 69 8.67 6.97 8.06
CA ALA A 69 9.44 7.90 8.87
C ALA A 69 8.80 9.30 8.76
N GLY A 70 8.28 9.82 9.87
CA GLY A 70 7.75 11.19 9.95
C GLY A 70 6.40 11.47 9.29
N THR A 71 5.77 10.51 8.58
CA THR A 71 4.46 10.73 7.95
C THR A 71 3.47 9.59 8.22
N SER A 72 2.17 9.90 8.19
CA SER A 72 1.09 8.91 8.28
C SER A 72 -0.08 9.25 7.36
N ILE A 73 -0.63 8.25 6.68
CA ILE A 73 -1.91 8.32 5.98
C ILE A 73 -2.88 7.43 6.74
N GLN A 74 -4.02 7.99 7.15
CA GLN A 74 -5.07 7.29 7.88
C GLN A 74 -6.37 7.38 7.10
N ILE A 75 -6.94 6.23 6.75
CA ILE A 75 -8.21 6.13 6.04
C ILE A 75 -9.28 5.72 7.03
N GLY A 76 -10.21 6.63 7.30
CA GLY A 76 -11.35 6.39 8.20
C GLY A 76 -12.34 5.37 7.64
N HIS A 77 -13.28 4.95 8.48
CA HIS A 77 -14.36 4.06 8.07
C HIS A 77 -15.16 4.64 6.89
N GLY A 78 -15.45 3.81 5.89
CA GLY A 78 -16.21 4.20 4.69
C GLY A 78 -15.45 5.05 3.67
N ALA A 79 -14.21 5.48 3.95
CA ALA A 79 -13.37 6.22 3.02
C ALA A 79 -12.46 5.28 2.21
N SER A 80 -11.99 5.78 1.06
CA SER A 80 -10.95 5.11 0.27
C SER A 80 -10.07 6.10 -0.50
N ILE A 81 -8.84 5.67 -0.78
CA ILE A 81 -7.99 6.27 -1.81
C ILE A 81 -7.92 5.28 -2.97
N VAL A 82 -8.16 5.77 -4.18
CA VAL A 82 -8.01 5.00 -5.42
C VAL A 82 -6.90 5.62 -6.25
N ILE A 83 -5.90 4.81 -6.61
CA ILE A 83 -4.75 5.20 -7.41
C ILE A 83 -4.79 4.37 -8.69
N THR A 84 -4.82 5.02 -9.85
CA THR A 84 -4.96 4.37 -11.16
C THR A 84 -3.83 4.74 -12.11
N GLY A 85 -3.55 3.87 -13.09
CA GLY A 85 -2.49 4.15 -14.06
C GLY A 85 -1.12 4.22 -13.39
N ASN A 86 -0.17 4.93 -13.97
CA ASN A 86 1.21 4.99 -13.47
C ASN A 86 1.42 5.89 -12.23
N ALA A 87 0.34 6.23 -11.51
CA ALA A 87 0.38 7.10 -10.35
C ALA A 87 0.77 6.33 -9.07
N GLY A 88 1.36 7.05 -8.11
CA GLY A 88 1.72 6.49 -6.83
C GLY A 88 1.91 7.54 -5.73
N ILE A 89 1.81 7.07 -4.49
CA ILE A 89 2.10 7.79 -3.26
C ILE A 89 3.35 7.19 -2.65
N LYS A 90 4.34 8.04 -2.39
CA LYS A 90 5.59 7.70 -1.73
C LYS A 90 5.69 8.47 -0.42
N GLN A 91 5.86 7.74 0.68
CA GLN A 91 6.12 8.28 2.01
C GLN A 91 7.56 7.95 2.42
N THR A 92 8.35 8.95 2.82
CA THR A 92 9.78 8.85 3.18
C THR A 92 10.14 9.70 4.38
#